data_AF-A0A3D4QXK3-F1
#
_entry.id   AF-A0A3D4QXK3-F1
#
_cell.length_a   1.000
_cell.length_b   1.000
_cell.length_c   1.000
_cell.angle_alpha   90.00
_cell.angle_beta   90.00
_cell.angle_gamma   90.00
#
_symmetry.space_group_name_H-M   'P 1'
#
loop_
_entity.id
_entity.type
_entity.pdbx_description
1 polymer ?
#
loop_
_entity_poly.entity_id
_entity_poly.type
_entity_poly.pdbx_seq_one_letter_code
_entity_poly.pdbx_strand_id
1 'polypeptide(L)'
;MKEKHCMRFDDEVVRAVKHQAALDDTQPRKTDDELTAITETVRSAVSSGTYDFATSTSQVLTQSGGKKRYIKQYTDCYSAESVLCQCIKQILDRTFRIRYPNRNKSVHSVFDTLKAVKQMADFTIIKCDFKDYFNSVSAQYVFEKYIKAKLSNRFEADLVEKFTKQTRFAYAGFSTSNVIAEIIAEQFDSAVRLAFADKGILFFERYIDDTLIIVNEHIEEAECLRILNDILKSVYHDESIKPKPKCKTRFNHSKFIHVTHRGLMAIPNTVQPVDYLGYEFRFRHNPNAKKNQDIVLTYGITEAKRKKYKKRLEHLIALFTEERIDGVANPDYQNLELLRHRIAAFTSREVYQSRKFRQTVWKTKGFIGNYGELRYLLETDLIDSTTKNFLKDMVTNAFNNAGFTTLPYFMLGSSGKSGYNLFENMKKNKTLLFVERIGYSEQALKKLCSQVGISLTDINGKNRGYGNLARDYLIKVKVGY
;
A
#
# COMPACT_ATOMS: atom_id res chain seq x y z
N MET A 1 26.45 -13.92 -32.39
CA MET A 1 25.81 -14.08 -31.06
C MET A 1 25.73 -12.78 -30.24
N LYS A 2 26.79 -11.93 -30.21
CA LYS A 2 26.75 -10.63 -29.50
C LYS A 2 25.63 -9.68 -29.98
N GLU A 3 25.36 -9.60 -31.29
CA GLU A 3 24.28 -8.74 -31.84
C GLU A 3 22.87 -9.13 -31.37
N LYS A 4 22.54 -10.44 -31.31
CA LYS A 4 21.23 -10.89 -30.81
C LYS A 4 21.02 -10.58 -29.32
N HIS A 5 22.09 -10.48 -28.53
CA HIS A 5 21.99 -10.13 -27.11
C HIS A 5 21.91 -8.62 -26.88
N CYS A 6 22.54 -7.81 -27.74
CA CYS A 6 22.44 -6.35 -27.72
C CYS A 6 21.01 -5.89 -28.04
N MET A 7 20.40 -6.46 -29.10
CA MET A 7 19.01 -6.14 -29.49
C MET A 7 17.99 -6.35 -28.36
N ARG A 8 18.19 -7.36 -27.50
CA ARG A 8 17.26 -7.64 -26.40
C ARG A 8 17.33 -6.61 -25.28
N PHE A 9 18.48 -6.01 -25.03
CA PHE A 9 18.62 -4.96 -24.01
C PHE A 9 18.11 -3.61 -24.52
N ASP A 10 18.36 -3.29 -25.79
CA ASP A 10 17.85 -2.08 -26.42
C ASP A 10 16.31 -2.00 -26.36
N ASP A 11 15.64 -3.13 -26.55
CA ASP A 11 14.19 -3.26 -26.36
C ASP A 11 13.74 -2.99 -24.92
N GLU A 12 14.53 -3.39 -23.91
CA GLU A 12 14.24 -3.09 -22.50
C GLU A 12 14.40 -1.60 -22.20
N VAL A 13 15.39 -0.91 -22.79
CA VAL A 13 15.55 0.55 -22.64
C VAL A 13 14.34 1.29 -23.20
N VAL A 14 13.93 0.98 -24.43
CA VAL A 14 12.73 1.58 -25.06
C VAL A 14 11.48 1.32 -24.19
N ARG A 15 11.34 0.10 -23.68
CA ARG A 15 10.22 -0.27 -22.81
C ARG A 15 10.24 0.48 -21.49
N ALA A 16 11.41 0.65 -20.88
CA ALA A 16 11.60 1.39 -19.63
C ALA A 16 11.26 2.88 -19.79
N VAL A 17 11.74 3.53 -20.85
CA VAL A 17 11.42 4.94 -21.16
C VAL A 17 9.90 5.12 -21.34
N LYS A 18 9.27 4.26 -22.16
CA LYS A 18 7.81 4.30 -22.35
C LYS A 18 7.03 4.02 -21.06
N HIS A 19 7.54 3.13 -20.21
CA HIS A 19 6.93 2.86 -18.90
C HIS A 19 7.03 4.08 -17.98
N GLN A 20 8.18 4.75 -17.96
CA GLN A 20 8.41 5.96 -17.17
C GLN A 20 7.50 7.09 -17.63
N ALA A 21 7.44 7.35 -18.94
CA ALA A 21 6.54 8.35 -19.52
C ALA A 21 5.06 8.07 -19.24
N ALA A 22 4.67 6.80 -19.15
CA ALA A 22 3.30 6.43 -18.79
C ALA A 22 2.97 6.63 -17.29
N LEU A 23 3.99 6.68 -16.44
CA LEU A 23 3.85 6.96 -15.00
C LEU A 23 4.11 8.42 -14.66
N ASP A 24 4.76 9.16 -15.54
CA ASP A 24 5.00 10.58 -15.40
C ASP A 24 3.69 11.34 -15.63
N ASP A 25 3.23 11.92 -14.53
CA ASP A 25 1.98 12.66 -14.47
C ASP A 25 2.17 14.16 -14.73
N THR A 26 3.40 14.61 -15.04
CA THR A 26 3.69 16.01 -15.41
C THR A 26 3.08 16.38 -16.77
N GLN A 27 2.72 17.66 -16.92
CA GLN A 27 2.15 18.21 -18.14
C GLN A 27 3.00 19.38 -18.62
N PRO A 28 3.20 19.54 -19.95
CA PRO A 28 2.73 18.65 -21.03
C PRO A 28 3.46 17.30 -21.02
N ARG A 29 2.77 16.24 -21.48
CA ARG A 29 3.40 14.92 -21.66
C ARG A 29 4.51 14.99 -22.71
N LYS A 30 5.53 14.16 -22.53
CA LYS A 30 6.63 13.99 -23.49
C LYS A 30 6.14 13.51 -24.86
N THR A 31 6.67 14.11 -25.92
CA THR A 31 6.41 13.71 -27.32
C THR A 31 7.19 12.45 -27.68
N ASP A 32 6.79 11.76 -28.77
CA ASP A 32 7.51 10.57 -29.23
C ASP A 32 8.97 10.89 -29.62
N ASP A 33 9.22 12.09 -30.16
CA ASP A 33 10.58 12.57 -30.48
C ASP A 33 11.41 12.78 -29.21
N GLU A 34 10.83 13.36 -28.15
CA GLU A 34 11.50 13.50 -26.86
C GLU A 34 11.82 12.13 -26.24
N LEU A 35 10.89 11.17 -26.31
CA LEU A 35 11.12 9.81 -25.81
C LEU A 35 12.21 9.07 -26.59
N THR A 36 12.31 9.33 -27.89
CA THR A 36 13.38 8.79 -28.74
C THR A 36 14.72 9.41 -28.36
N ALA A 37 14.79 10.73 -28.18
CA ALA A 37 16.01 11.40 -27.71
C ALA A 37 16.46 10.92 -26.32
N ILE A 38 15.52 10.69 -25.40
CA ILE A 38 15.82 10.11 -24.07
C ILE A 38 16.41 8.70 -24.23
N THR A 39 15.77 7.85 -25.04
CA THR A 39 16.26 6.49 -25.30
C THR A 39 17.71 6.51 -25.80
N GLU A 40 18.03 7.44 -26.70
CA GLU A 40 19.34 7.53 -27.35
C GLU A 40 20.40 8.02 -26.36
N THR A 41 20.00 8.95 -25.48
CA THR A 41 20.84 9.41 -24.37
C THR A 41 21.19 8.25 -23.43
N VAL A 42 20.21 7.42 -23.05
CA VAL A 42 20.45 6.25 -22.18
C VAL A 42 21.35 5.23 -22.87
N ARG A 43 21.14 4.96 -24.17
CA ARG A 43 22.00 4.05 -24.95
C ARG A 43 23.45 4.53 -25.02
N SER A 44 23.64 5.83 -25.25
CA SER A 44 24.97 6.45 -25.25
C SER A 44 25.63 6.32 -23.88
N ALA A 45 24.88 6.57 -22.80
CA ALA A 45 25.39 6.43 -21.44
C ALA A 45 25.80 4.99 -21.09
N VAL A 46 25.02 4.01 -21.55
CA VAL A 46 25.35 2.58 -21.39
C VAL A 46 26.62 2.21 -22.15
N SER A 47 26.72 2.64 -23.40
CA SER A 47 27.86 2.30 -24.29
C SER A 47 29.16 2.95 -23.83
N SER A 48 29.08 4.18 -23.33
CA SER A 48 30.23 4.94 -22.79
C SER A 48 30.52 4.66 -21.31
N GLY A 49 29.61 3.97 -20.61
CA GLY A 49 29.75 3.65 -19.18
C GLY A 49 29.62 4.84 -18.23
N THR A 50 29.04 5.96 -18.69
CA THR A 50 29.00 7.24 -17.97
C THR A 50 27.93 7.33 -16.87
N TYR A 51 27.04 6.34 -16.76
CA TYR A 51 26.03 6.29 -15.72
C TYR A 51 26.59 5.88 -14.34
N ASP A 52 26.04 6.45 -13.27
CA ASP A 52 26.43 6.19 -11.87
C ASP A 52 25.23 6.15 -10.92
N PHE A 53 24.86 4.96 -10.46
CA PHE A 53 23.74 4.74 -9.53
C PHE A 53 23.98 5.33 -8.14
N ALA A 54 25.21 5.76 -7.80
CA ALA A 54 25.49 6.42 -6.52
C ALA A 54 24.92 7.86 -6.45
N THR A 55 24.58 8.48 -7.58
CA THR A 55 24.10 9.87 -7.68
C THR A 55 22.70 10.12 -7.12
N SER A 56 22.04 9.08 -6.60
CA SER A 56 20.71 9.21 -6.02
C SER A 56 20.65 10.16 -4.81
N THR A 57 19.57 10.93 -4.72
CA THR A 57 19.29 11.82 -3.59
C THR A 57 18.38 11.14 -2.58
N SER A 58 18.38 11.68 -1.35
CA SER A 58 17.50 11.18 -0.27
C SER A 58 16.43 12.22 0.04
N GLN A 59 15.17 11.86 -0.16
CA GLN A 59 14.03 12.64 0.28
C GLN A 59 13.55 12.14 1.64
N VAL A 60 13.26 13.07 2.55
CA VAL A 60 12.70 12.76 3.87
C VAL A 60 11.20 13.00 3.82
N LEU A 61 10.41 11.93 3.98
CA LEU A 61 8.98 12.03 4.20
C LEU A 61 8.69 11.98 5.70
N THR A 62 8.10 13.03 6.24
CA THR A 62 7.59 13.05 7.62
C THR A 62 6.19 12.44 7.63
N GLN A 63 6.04 11.29 8.28
CA GLN A 63 4.74 10.64 8.47
C GLN A 63 4.00 11.24 9.66
N SER A 64 2.68 11.07 9.70
CA SER A 64 1.83 11.47 10.84
C SER A 64 2.39 10.88 12.13
N GLY A 65 2.77 11.74 13.08
CA GLY A 65 3.43 11.34 14.34
C GLY A 65 4.95 11.55 14.40
N GLY A 66 5.54 12.28 13.44
CA GLY A 66 6.95 12.71 13.50
C GLY A 66 7.97 11.68 12.99
N LYS A 67 7.53 10.48 12.59
CA LYS A 67 8.40 9.45 12.04
C LYS A 67 8.93 9.87 10.67
N LYS A 68 10.26 9.96 10.54
CA LYS A 68 10.95 10.25 9.28
C LYS A 68 11.14 8.95 8.48
N ARG A 69 10.77 8.96 7.20
CA ARG A 69 11.07 7.90 6.24
C ARG A 69 12.00 8.45 5.17
N TYR A 70 13.15 7.83 5.01
CA TYR A 70 14.11 8.15 3.96
C TYR A 70 13.75 7.38 2.70
N ILE A 71 13.63 8.09 1.58
CA ILE A 71 13.33 7.56 0.26
C ILE A 71 14.44 7.99 -0.69
N LYS A 72 14.96 7.05 -1.48
CA LYS A 72 15.94 7.30 -2.52
C LYS A 72 15.26 7.55 -3.87
N GLN A 73 15.71 8.56 -4.59
CA GLN A 73 15.26 8.85 -5.94
C GLN A 73 16.36 9.58 -6.73
N TYR A 74 16.25 9.55 -8.05
CA TYR A 74 17.06 10.41 -8.92
C TYR A 74 16.32 11.74 -9.14
N THR A 75 17.08 12.83 -9.26
CA THR A 75 16.53 14.18 -9.43
C THR A 75 15.73 14.29 -10.73
N ASP A 76 16.27 13.74 -11.82
CA ASP A 76 15.58 13.61 -13.10
C ASP A 76 15.04 12.19 -13.26
N CYS A 77 13.72 12.07 -13.46
CA CYS A 77 13.08 10.79 -13.71
C CYS A 77 13.50 10.19 -15.06
N TYR A 78 13.96 10.98 -16.04
CA TYR A 78 14.45 10.47 -17.32
C TYR A 78 15.98 10.34 -17.41
N SER A 79 16.68 10.53 -16.29
CA SER A 79 18.13 10.23 -16.21
C SER A 79 18.43 8.79 -16.60
N ALA A 80 19.65 8.55 -17.09
CA ALA A 80 20.10 7.21 -17.46
C ALA A 80 19.95 6.21 -16.30
N GLU A 81 20.31 6.61 -15.09
CA GLU A 81 20.21 5.80 -13.88
C GLU A 81 18.76 5.42 -13.56
N SER A 82 17.84 6.38 -13.67
CA SER A 82 16.42 6.16 -13.40
C SER A 82 15.80 5.17 -14.40
N VAL A 83 16.10 5.36 -15.70
CA VAL A 83 15.65 4.44 -16.75
C VAL A 83 16.29 3.06 -16.57
N LEU A 84 17.59 2.99 -16.27
CA LEU A 84 18.29 1.74 -16.04
C LEU A 84 17.78 1.00 -14.81
N CYS A 85 17.39 1.69 -13.73
CA CYS A 85 16.69 1.06 -12.61
C CYS A 85 15.42 0.33 -13.08
N GLN A 86 14.64 0.97 -13.95
CA GLN A 86 13.44 0.37 -14.52
C GLN A 86 13.76 -0.78 -15.48
N CYS A 87 14.86 -0.73 -16.25
CA CYS A 87 15.35 -1.86 -17.05
C CYS A 87 15.73 -3.06 -16.16
N ILE A 88 16.52 -2.82 -15.11
CA ILE A 88 16.93 -3.87 -14.16
C ILE A 88 15.69 -4.50 -13.51
N LYS A 89 14.70 -3.69 -13.14
CA LYS A 89 13.42 -4.20 -12.64
C LYS A 89 12.76 -5.17 -13.65
N GLN A 90 12.67 -4.79 -14.92
CA GLN A 90 12.04 -5.62 -15.96
C GLN A 90 12.81 -6.93 -16.17
N ILE A 91 14.14 -6.87 -16.16
CA ILE A 91 15.02 -8.04 -16.23
C ILE A 91 14.73 -9.00 -15.05
N LEU A 92 14.73 -8.47 -13.82
CA LEU A 92 14.53 -9.28 -12.62
C LEU A 92 13.10 -9.82 -12.52
N ASP A 93 12.06 -9.03 -12.78
CA ASP A 93 10.67 -9.50 -12.79
C ASP A 93 10.49 -10.67 -13.79
N ARG A 94 11.10 -10.57 -14.98
CA ARG A 94 11.06 -11.62 -16.01
C ARG A 94 11.78 -12.89 -15.55
N THR A 95 12.99 -12.74 -15.00
CA THR A 95 13.84 -13.88 -14.60
C THR A 95 13.24 -14.63 -13.41
N PHE A 96 12.70 -13.92 -12.42
CA PHE A 96 12.20 -14.52 -11.18
C PHE A 96 10.69 -14.73 -11.16
N ARG A 97 9.95 -14.21 -12.15
CA ARG A 97 8.48 -14.30 -12.24
C ARG A 97 7.77 -13.78 -10.98
N ILE A 98 8.29 -12.66 -10.46
CA ILE A 98 7.87 -12.08 -9.18
C ILE A 98 6.37 -11.81 -9.16
N ARG A 99 5.71 -12.24 -8.08
CA ARG A 99 4.30 -11.97 -7.81
C ARG A 99 4.15 -11.16 -6.54
N TYR A 100 3.92 -9.87 -6.70
CA TYR A 100 3.72 -8.98 -5.56
C TYR A 100 2.41 -9.31 -4.82
N PRO A 101 2.42 -9.23 -3.47
CA PRO A 101 1.27 -9.58 -2.66
C PRO A 101 0.08 -8.66 -2.94
N ASN A 102 -1.12 -9.25 -3.02
CA ASN A 102 -2.36 -8.50 -3.20
C ASN A 102 -3.02 -8.27 -1.84
N ARG A 103 -3.05 -7.01 -1.39
CA ARG A 103 -3.62 -6.62 -0.10
C ARG A 103 -5.04 -7.13 0.09
N ASN A 104 -5.92 -6.92 -0.89
CA ASN A 104 -7.34 -7.26 -0.76
C ASN A 104 -7.55 -8.76 -0.69
N LYS A 105 -6.82 -9.52 -1.53
CA LYS A 105 -6.82 -10.99 -1.46
C LYS A 105 -6.36 -11.47 -0.08
N SER A 106 -5.26 -10.91 0.43
CA SER A 106 -4.69 -11.29 1.74
C SER A 106 -5.68 -11.03 2.86
N VAL A 107 -6.30 -9.84 2.90
CA VAL A 107 -7.30 -9.48 3.91
C VAL A 107 -8.50 -10.44 3.85
N HIS A 108 -9.05 -10.68 2.66
CA HIS A 108 -10.21 -11.56 2.50
C HIS A 108 -9.91 -12.98 3.03
N SER A 109 -8.75 -13.54 2.65
CA SER A 109 -8.31 -14.84 3.14
C SER A 109 -8.16 -14.90 4.67
N VAL A 110 -7.68 -13.83 5.32
CA VAL A 110 -7.61 -13.77 6.80
C VAL A 110 -9.00 -13.82 7.41
N PHE A 111 -9.95 -13.02 6.90
CA PHE A 111 -11.32 -13.01 7.41
C PHE A 111 -11.96 -14.40 7.32
N ASP A 112 -11.77 -15.11 6.22
CA ASP A 112 -12.29 -16.47 6.06
C ASP A 112 -11.61 -17.49 6.97
N THR A 113 -10.28 -17.41 7.09
CA THR A 113 -9.52 -18.30 7.98
C THR A 113 -9.96 -18.12 9.43
N LEU A 114 -10.11 -16.87 9.90
CA LEU A 114 -10.45 -16.59 11.29
C LEU A 114 -11.86 -17.06 11.69
N LYS A 115 -12.79 -17.17 10.74
CA LYS A 115 -14.12 -17.76 10.99
C LYS A 115 -14.01 -19.22 11.44
N ALA A 116 -13.06 -19.97 10.88
CA ALA A 116 -12.80 -21.36 11.24
C ALA A 116 -11.94 -21.47 12.51
N VAL A 117 -10.88 -20.66 12.63
CA VAL A 117 -9.93 -20.69 13.75
C VAL A 117 -10.61 -20.57 15.10
N LYS A 118 -11.61 -19.68 15.23
CA LYS A 118 -12.33 -19.51 16.51
C LYS A 118 -13.10 -20.74 17.00
N GLN A 119 -13.30 -21.75 16.13
CA GLN A 119 -14.03 -22.99 16.45
C GLN A 119 -13.08 -24.18 16.68
N MET A 120 -11.78 -23.97 16.51
CA MET A 120 -10.79 -25.03 16.64
C MET A 120 -10.50 -25.34 18.11
N ALA A 121 -10.11 -26.59 18.37
CA ALA A 121 -9.77 -27.04 19.72
C ALA A 121 -8.49 -26.37 20.27
N ASP A 122 -7.56 -26.02 19.38
CA ASP A 122 -6.35 -25.27 19.70
C ASP A 122 -5.94 -24.44 18.48
N PHE A 123 -5.17 -23.36 18.71
CA PHE A 123 -4.55 -22.56 17.66
C PHE A 123 -3.48 -21.63 18.22
N THR A 124 -2.56 -21.21 17.34
CA THR A 124 -1.61 -20.12 17.60
C THR A 124 -1.63 -19.15 16.43
N ILE A 125 -1.77 -17.85 16.74
CA ILE A 125 -1.67 -16.74 15.81
C ILE A 125 -0.37 -16.00 16.10
N ILE A 126 0.46 -15.85 15.08
CA ILE A 126 1.75 -15.18 15.15
C ILE A 126 1.74 -14.03 14.15
N LYS A 127 2.04 -12.82 14.63
CA LYS A 127 2.33 -11.67 13.79
C LYS A 127 3.75 -11.21 14.02
N CYS A 128 4.48 -10.97 12.94
CA CYS A 128 5.80 -10.34 13.00
C CYS A 128 5.96 -9.27 11.93
N ASP A 129 6.86 -8.32 12.19
CA ASP A 129 7.17 -7.17 11.35
C ASP A 129 8.69 -7.02 11.23
N PHE A 130 9.21 -6.61 10.08
CA PHE A 130 10.64 -6.34 9.91
C PHE A 130 11.00 -4.89 10.27
N LYS A 131 12.08 -4.71 11.03
CA LYS A 131 12.58 -3.36 11.35
C LYS A 131 13.33 -2.75 10.16
N ASP A 132 12.78 -1.67 9.61
CA ASP A 132 13.40 -0.89 8.53
C ASP A 132 13.78 -1.74 7.31
N TYR A 133 12.84 -2.58 6.87
CA TYR A 133 13.07 -3.71 5.96
C TYR A 133 13.95 -3.35 4.75
N PHE A 134 13.51 -2.41 3.90
CA PHE A 134 14.23 -2.02 2.69
C PHE A 134 15.67 -1.53 2.93
N ASN A 135 15.89 -0.76 3.99
CA ASN A 135 17.21 -0.20 4.30
C ASN A 135 18.09 -1.21 5.04
N SER A 136 17.52 -2.34 5.46
CA SER A 136 18.20 -3.43 6.13
C SER A 136 18.68 -4.54 5.17
N VAL A 137 18.01 -4.71 4.02
CA VAL A 137 18.34 -5.74 3.03
C VAL A 137 19.51 -5.28 2.17
N SER A 138 20.65 -5.99 2.26
CA SER A 138 21.81 -5.72 1.41
C SER A 138 21.53 -6.15 -0.03
N ALA A 139 21.58 -5.20 -0.96
CA ALA A 139 21.35 -5.49 -2.37
C ALA A 139 22.44 -6.42 -2.92
N GLN A 140 23.69 -6.22 -2.50
CA GLN A 140 24.82 -7.06 -2.90
C GLN A 140 24.69 -8.50 -2.37
N TYR A 141 24.22 -8.68 -1.14
CA TYR A 141 23.98 -10.01 -0.59
C TYR A 141 22.95 -10.78 -1.43
N VAL A 142 21.81 -10.14 -1.72
CA VAL A 142 20.75 -10.77 -2.51
C VAL A 142 21.27 -11.08 -3.92
N PHE A 143 22.10 -10.20 -4.48
CA PHE A 143 22.71 -10.44 -5.78
C PHE A 143 23.54 -11.72 -5.79
N GLU A 144 24.53 -11.82 -4.89
CA GLU A 144 25.44 -12.97 -4.84
C GLU A 144 24.70 -14.27 -4.50
N LYS A 145 23.75 -14.22 -3.57
CA LYS A 145 23.05 -15.43 -3.09
C LYS A 145 22.01 -15.96 -4.06
N TYR A 146 21.15 -15.07 -4.57
CA TYR A 146 19.90 -15.46 -5.20
C TYR A 146 19.80 -15.03 -6.67
N ILE A 147 20.49 -13.96 -7.07
CA ILE A 147 20.32 -13.37 -8.40
C ILE A 147 21.34 -13.89 -9.41
N LYS A 148 22.63 -13.82 -9.07
CA LYS A 148 23.76 -14.00 -9.99
C LYS A 148 23.68 -15.31 -10.78
N ALA A 149 23.43 -16.42 -10.10
CA ALA A 149 23.35 -17.75 -10.72
C ALA A 149 22.17 -17.93 -11.68
N LYS A 150 21.16 -17.05 -11.64
CA LYS A 150 19.97 -17.11 -12.50
C LYS A 150 20.05 -16.18 -13.72
N LEU A 151 21.02 -15.27 -13.75
CA LEU A 151 21.23 -14.38 -14.90
C LEU A 151 22.18 -15.04 -15.90
N SER A 152 21.65 -15.48 -17.04
CA SER A 152 22.45 -16.10 -18.10
C SER A 152 23.15 -15.09 -19.02
N ASN A 153 22.63 -13.87 -19.12
CA ASN A 153 23.25 -12.80 -19.90
C ASN A 153 24.28 -12.06 -19.04
N ARG A 154 25.55 -12.10 -19.47
CA ARG A 154 26.66 -11.45 -18.77
C ARG A 154 26.48 -9.94 -18.62
N PHE A 155 26.01 -9.26 -19.66
CA PHE A 155 25.77 -7.81 -19.60
C PHE A 155 24.66 -7.45 -18.61
N GLU A 156 23.56 -8.20 -18.59
CA GLU A 156 22.49 -8.01 -17.61
C GLU A 156 23.01 -8.26 -16.18
N ALA A 157 23.84 -9.30 -15.99
CA ALA A 157 24.47 -9.61 -14.71
C ALA A 157 25.40 -8.49 -14.24
N ASP A 158 26.28 -7.99 -15.11
CA ASP A 158 27.22 -6.91 -14.80
C ASP A 158 26.47 -5.60 -14.45
N LEU A 159 25.37 -5.31 -15.16
CA LEU A 159 24.52 -4.14 -14.88
C LEU A 159 23.84 -4.24 -13.50
N VAL A 160 23.25 -5.40 -13.18
CA VAL A 160 22.63 -5.64 -11.86
C VAL A 160 23.69 -5.60 -10.76
N GLU A 161 24.87 -6.19 -10.99
CA GLU A 161 25.98 -6.16 -10.05
C GLU A 161 26.44 -4.72 -9.76
N LYS A 162 26.62 -3.90 -10.81
CA LYS A 162 26.98 -2.47 -10.66
C LYS A 162 25.94 -1.72 -9.83
N PHE A 163 24.65 -1.91 -10.13
CA PHE A 163 23.56 -1.32 -9.34
C PHE A 163 23.63 -1.72 -7.87
N THR A 164 23.77 -3.01 -7.57
CA THR A 164 23.76 -3.49 -6.18
C THR A 164 24.99 -3.06 -5.38
N LYS A 165 26.16 -2.92 -6.03
CA LYS A 165 27.38 -2.38 -5.40
C LYS A 165 27.27 -0.89 -5.09
N GLN A 166 26.74 -0.10 -6.02
CA GLN A 166 26.65 1.36 -5.88
C GLN A 166 25.52 1.79 -4.93
N THR A 167 24.38 1.10 -4.95
CA THR A 167 23.26 1.37 -4.03
C THR A 167 23.42 0.69 -2.68
N ARG A 168 24.16 -0.41 -2.57
CA ARG A 168 24.50 -1.14 -1.33
C ARG A 168 23.34 -1.85 -0.63
N PHE A 169 22.23 -1.16 -0.38
CA PHE A 169 20.99 -1.71 0.15
C PHE A 169 19.88 -1.57 -0.88
N ALA A 170 18.76 -2.28 -0.69
CA ALA A 170 17.60 -2.09 -1.55
C ALA A 170 17.16 -0.61 -1.49
N TYR A 171 16.99 -0.01 -0.30
CA TYR A 171 16.42 1.33 -0.14
C TYR A 171 14.99 1.47 -0.66
N ALA A 172 14.16 2.17 0.11
CA ALA A 172 12.82 2.53 -0.34
C ALA A 172 12.90 3.63 -1.41
N GLY A 173 12.10 3.53 -2.48
CA GLY A 173 11.97 4.56 -3.51
C GLY A 173 12.36 4.09 -4.92
N PHE A 174 13.35 3.21 -5.03
CA PHE A 174 13.72 2.61 -6.30
C PHE A 174 12.79 1.46 -6.68
N SER A 175 12.41 1.40 -7.96
CA SER A 175 11.57 0.33 -8.50
C SER A 175 12.31 -1.02 -8.51
N THR A 176 13.62 -1.00 -8.79
CA THR A 176 14.53 -2.17 -8.76
C THR A 176 14.58 -2.81 -7.37
N SER A 177 14.61 -1.97 -6.34
CA SER A 177 14.75 -2.38 -4.96
C SER A 177 13.54 -3.09 -4.41
N ASN A 178 12.35 -2.78 -4.94
CA ASN A 178 11.15 -3.57 -4.67
C ASN A 178 11.33 -5.02 -5.15
N VAL A 179 11.91 -5.23 -6.33
CA VAL A 179 12.14 -6.58 -6.87
C VAL A 179 13.19 -7.32 -6.05
N ILE A 180 14.30 -6.68 -5.75
CA ILE A 180 15.39 -7.27 -4.94
C ILE A 180 14.87 -7.68 -3.56
N ALA A 181 14.09 -6.81 -2.91
CA ALA A 181 13.50 -7.09 -1.61
C ALA A 181 12.48 -8.23 -1.66
N GLU A 182 11.72 -8.36 -2.76
CA GLU A 182 10.76 -9.44 -2.96
C GLU A 182 11.45 -10.79 -3.24
N ILE A 183 12.53 -10.81 -4.06
CA ILE A 183 13.29 -12.04 -4.37
C ILE A 183 13.75 -12.76 -3.10
N ILE A 184 14.35 -12.04 -2.16
CA ILE A 184 14.79 -12.64 -0.89
C ILE A 184 13.61 -12.96 0.03
N ALA A 185 12.53 -12.17 -0.03
CA ALA A 185 11.36 -12.40 0.80
C ALA A 185 10.57 -13.64 0.37
N GLU A 186 10.52 -13.99 -0.92
CA GLU A 186 9.94 -15.26 -1.39
C GLU A 186 10.71 -16.48 -0.83
N GLN A 187 12.01 -16.33 -0.56
CA GLN A 187 12.81 -17.37 0.11
C GLN A 187 12.44 -17.49 1.60
N PHE A 188 12.24 -16.35 2.26
CA PHE A 188 11.72 -16.29 3.62
C PHE A 188 10.34 -16.95 3.72
N ASP A 189 9.42 -16.59 2.81
CA ASP A 189 8.06 -17.13 2.76
C ASP A 189 8.06 -18.65 2.61
N SER A 190 8.92 -19.16 1.72
CA SER A 190 9.06 -20.60 1.48
C SER A 190 9.62 -21.33 2.70
N ALA A 191 10.61 -20.74 3.38
CA ALA A 191 11.18 -21.29 4.60
C ALA A 191 10.19 -21.29 5.77
N VAL A 192 9.36 -20.25 5.93
CA VAL A 192 8.29 -20.23 6.95
C VAL A 192 7.25 -21.31 6.67
N ARG A 193 6.76 -21.40 5.42
CA ARG A 193 5.78 -22.44 5.06
C ARG A 193 6.30 -23.85 5.36
N LEU A 194 7.58 -24.11 5.07
CA LEU A 194 8.22 -25.39 5.35
C LEU A 194 8.35 -25.65 6.87
N ALA A 195 8.83 -24.67 7.63
CA ALA A 195 9.11 -24.82 9.06
C ALA A 195 7.87 -24.92 9.95
N PHE A 196 6.71 -24.51 9.44
CA PHE A 196 5.42 -24.62 10.14
C PHE A 196 4.50 -25.67 9.49
N ALA A 197 4.96 -26.42 8.49
CA ALA A 197 4.15 -27.42 7.79
C ALA A 197 3.69 -28.55 8.72
N ASP A 198 4.59 -29.05 9.55
CA ASP A 198 4.34 -30.09 10.55
C ASP A 198 3.55 -29.58 11.77
N LYS A 199 3.48 -28.26 11.96
CA LYS A 199 2.69 -27.58 13.00
C LYS A 199 1.28 -27.20 12.55
N GLY A 200 0.84 -27.73 11.40
CA GLY A 200 -0.49 -27.53 10.86
C GLY A 200 -0.81 -26.08 10.51
N ILE A 201 0.06 -25.45 9.72
CA ILE A 201 -0.15 -24.12 9.16
C ILE A 201 -1.47 -24.03 8.37
N LEU A 202 -2.37 -23.16 8.85
CA LEU A 202 -3.66 -22.86 8.22
C LEU A 202 -3.57 -21.66 7.29
N PHE A 203 -2.74 -20.69 7.67
CA PHE A 203 -2.61 -19.43 6.96
C PHE A 203 -1.20 -18.88 7.08
N PHE A 204 -0.68 -18.41 5.95
CA PHE A 204 0.53 -17.60 5.87
C PHE A 204 0.40 -16.62 4.72
N GLU A 205 0.47 -15.33 5.05
CA GLU A 205 0.63 -14.25 4.08
C GLU A 205 1.60 -13.20 4.65
N ARG A 206 2.44 -12.67 3.77
CA ARG A 206 3.30 -11.53 4.03
C ARG A 206 2.94 -10.41 3.07
N TYR A 207 2.79 -9.21 3.60
CA TYR A 207 2.62 -8.00 2.81
C TYR A 207 3.77 -7.04 3.09
N ILE A 208 4.77 -7.07 2.21
CA ILE A 208 6.05 -6.34 2.39
C ILE A 208 6.74 -6.81 3.67
N ASP A 209 6.59 -6.07 4.76
CA ASP A 209 7.22 -6.28 6.07
C ASP A 209 6.26 -6.89 7.10
N ASP A 210 4.94 -6.80 6.90
CA ASP A 210 3.90 -7.29 7.82
C ASP A 210 3.56 -8.76 7.51
N THR A 211 3.79 -9.66 8.45
CA THR A 211 3.62 -11.13 8.29
C THR A 211 2.62 -11.66 9.31
N LEU A 212 1.67 -12.48 8.84
CA LEU A 212 0.70 -13.17 9.68
C LEU A 212 0.74 -14.67 9.41
N ILE A 213 0.85 -15.44 10.49
CA ILE A 213 0.90 -16.90 10.50
C ILE A 213 -0.20 -17.40 11.44
N ILE A 214 -0.96 -18.40 11.01
CA ILE A 214 -1.95 -19.06 11.85
C ILE A 214 -1.76 -20.56 11.71
N VAL A 215 -1.66 -21.25 12.84
CA VAL A 215 -1.53 -22.71 12.94
C VAL A 215 -2.67 -23.28 13.80
N ASN A 216 -3.01 -24.54 13.60
CA ASN A 216 -4.03 -25.26 14.38
C ASN A 216 -3.47 -25.98 15.62
N GLU A 217 -2.22 -25.70 15.99
CA GLU A 217 -1.55 -26.25 17.17
C GLU A 217 -1.16 -25.13 18.14
N HIS A 218 -1.05 -25.47 19.42
CA HIS A 218 -0.43 -24.61 20.41
C HIS A 218 1.10 -24.64 20.25
N ILE A 219 1.68 -23.46 20.04
CA ILE A 219 3.13 -23.27 20.00
C ILE A 219 3.47 -22.15 20.98
N GLU A 220 4.46 -22.38 21.84
CA GLU A 220 4.94 -21.35 22.76
C GLU A 220 5.63 -20.21 22.03
N GLU A 221 5.53 -18.99 22.58
CA GLU A 221 6.14 -17.79 22.00
C GLU A 221 7.65 -17.97 21.76
N ALA A 222 8.35 -18.55 22.73
CA ALA A 222 9.79 -18.79 22.64
C ALA A 222 10.16 -19.72 21.47
N GLU A 223 9.33 -20.75 21.22
CA GLU A 223 9.54 -21.66 20.09
C GLU A 223 9.25 -20.95 18.75
N CYS A 224 8.17 -20.17 18.67
CA CYS A 224 7.85 -19.37 17.49
C CYS A 224 9.01 -18.43 17.14
N LEU A 225 9.51 -17.69 18.13
CA LEU A 225 10.64 -16.77 17.97
C LEU A 225 11.92 -17.52 17.55
N ARG A 226 12.18 -18.69 18.12
CA ARG A 226 13.33 -19.52 17.73
C ARG A 226 13.26 -19.91 16.25
N ILE A 227 12.13 -20.49 15.82
CA ILE A 227 11.92 -20.91 14.42
C ILE A 227 12.09 -19.73 13.46
N LEU A 228 11.44 -18.60 13.75
CA LEU A 228 11.53 -17.41 12.91
C LEU A 228 12.95 -16.84 12.85
N ASN A 229 13.68 -16.82 13.97
CA ASN A 229 15.06 -16.36 14.01
C ASN A 229 16.01 -17.30 13.26
N ASP A 230 15.80 -18.61 13.32
CA ASP A 230 16.59 -19.59 12.58
C ASP A 230 16.39 -19.42 11.06
N ILE A 231 15.14 -19.19 10.62
CA ILE A 231 14.83 -18.82 9.24
C ILE A 231 15.49 -17.49 8.85
N LEU A 232 15.39 -16.48 9.71
CA LEU A 232 15.98 -15.17 9.44
C LEU A 232 17.50 -15.27 9.26
N LYS A 233 18.18 -16.07 10.09
CA LYS A 233 19.62 -16.35 9.96
C LYS A 233 19.93 -17.04 8.63
N SER A 234 19.23 -18.12 8.31
CA SER A 234 19.50 -18.91 7.10
C SER A 234 19.24 -18.13 5.81
N VAL A 235 18.21 -17.28 5.78
CA VAL A 235 17.83 -16.51 4.59
C VAL A 235 18.67 -15.24 4.45
N TYR A 236 18.79 -14.42 5.49
CA TYR A 236 19.38 -13.08 5.41
C TYR A 236 20.85 -13.00 5.85
N HIS A 237 21.36 -13.96 6.62
CA HIS A 237 22.66 -13.88 7.29
C HIS A 237 23.56 -15.08 7.03
N ASP A 238 23.50 -15.64 5.82
CA ASP A 238 24.38 -16.75 5.43
C ASP A 238 25.84 -16.28 5.41
N GLU A 239 26.62 -16.82 6.35
CA GLU A 239 28.00 -16.42 6.59
C GLU A 239 28.97 -16.85 5.48
N SER A 240 28.57 -17.80 4.63
CA SER A 240 29.36 -18.20 3.45
C SER A 240 29.47 -17.06 2.44
N ILE A 241 28.51 -16.11 2.47
CA ILE A 241 28.47 -14.96 1.57
C ILE A 241 29.01 -13.75 2.32
N LYS A 242 30.02 -13.09 1.74
CA LYS A 242 30.73 -11.96 2.35
C LYS A 242 30.46 -10.64 1.60
N PRO A 243 29.20 -10.15 1.56
CA PRO A 243 28.87 -8.89 0.89
C PRO A 243 29.38 -7.70 1.71
N LYS A 244 29.55 -6.54 1.07
CA LYS A 244 29.88 -5.28 1.72
C LYS A 244 28.89 -4.21 1.23
N PRO A 245 27.80 -3.91 1.96
CA PRO A 245 27.50 -4.28 3.35
C PRO A 245 26.77 -5.63 3.51
N LYS A 246 26.77 -6.20 4.73
CA LYS A 246 25.90 -7.31 5.13
C LYS A 246 24.45 -6.84 5.33
N CYS A 247 23.50 -7.79 5.22
CA CYS A 247 22.12 -7.55 5.67
C CYS A 247 22.11 -7.16 7.15
N LYS A 248 21.21 -6.25 7.51
CA LYS A 248 20.91 -5.81 8.89
C LYS A 248 19.49 -6.19 9.31
N THR A 249 18.85 -7.02 8.49
CA THR A 249 17.44 -7.41 8.61
C THR A 249 17.22 -8.14 9.92
N ARG A 250 16.21 -7.69 10.66
CA ARG A 250 15.79 -8.24 11.95
C ARG A 250 14.31 -7.99 12.19
N PHE A 251 13.69 -8.82 13.00
CA PHE A 251 12.32 -8.60 13.43
C PHE A 251 12.22 -7.38 14.36
N ASN A 252 11.04 -6.77 14.35
CA ASN A 252 10.67 -5.72 15.26
C ASN A 252 9.93 -6.32 16.46
N HIS A 253 10.67 -6.65 17.51
CA HIS A 253 10.12 -7.30 18.71
C HIS A 253 8.95 -6.55 19.33
N SER A 254 8.92 -5.20 19.26
CA SER A 254 7.81 -4.41 19.82
C SER A 254 6.50 -4.54 19.05
N LYS A 255 6.51 -5.18 17.88
CA LYS A 255 5.34 -5.44 17.04
C LYS A 255 5.05 -6.93 16.89
N PHE A 256 5.81 -7.77 17.59
CA PHE A 256 5.53 -9.19 17.64
C PHE A 256 4.24 -9.40 18.42
N ILE A 257 3.31 -10.18 17.87
CA ILE A 257 2.07 -10.55 18.54
C ILE A 257 1.97 -12.08 18.52
N HIS A 258 1.67 -12.65 19.68
CA HIS A 258 1.42 -14.07 19.88
C HIS A 258 0.12 -14.22 20.65
N VAL A 259 -0.83 -14.92 20.04
CA VAL A 259 -2.14 -15.22 20.64
C VAL A 259 -2.38 -16.71 20.50
N THR A 260 -2.56 -17.39 21.63
CA THR A 260 -2.86 -18.83 21.67
C THR A 260 -4.25 -19.05 22.26
N HIS A 261 -4.91 -20.11 21.83
CA HIS A 261 -6.15 -20.56 22.46
C HIS A 261 -5.95 -20.74 23.98
N ARG A 262 -4.88 -21.42 24.39
CA ARG A 262 -4.56 -21.66 25.81
C ARG A 262 -4.31 -20.36 26.59
N GLY A 263 -3.63 -19.38 26.00
CA GLY A 263 -3.42 -18.07 26.61
C GLY A 263 -4.74 -17.31 26.82
N LEU A 264 -5.69 -17.42 25.88
CA LEU A 264 -7.03 -16.86 26.04
C LEU A 264 -7.82 -17.57 27.15
N MET A 265 -7.67 -18.90 27.29
CA MET A 265 -8.30 -19.66 28.37
C MET A 265 -7.78 -19.24 29.76
N ALA A 266 -6.47 -18.99 29.87
CA ALA A 266 -5.82 -18.62 31.12
C ALA A 266 -6.23 -17.24 31.64
N ILE A 267 -6.73 -16.36 30.76
CA ILE A 267 -7.14 -14.99 31.14
C ILE A 267 -8.55 -14.70 30.60
N PRO A 268 -9.60 -15.31 31.19
CA PRO A 268 -10.97 -15.16 30.71
C PRO A 268 -11.42 -13.71 30.63
N ASN A 269 -12.30 -13.41 29.68
CA ASN A 269 -12.83 -12.07 29.43
C ASN A 269 -11.81 -10.97 29.06
N THR A 270 -10.52 -11.29 28.96
CA THR A 270 -9.50 -10.36 28.48
C THR A 270 -9.45 -10.36 26.96
N VAL A 271 -9.45 -9.16 26.37
CA VAL A 271 -9.36 -8.99 24.92
C VAL A 271 -7.90 -9.01 24.48
N GLN A 272 -7.55 -9.91 23.57
CA GLN A 272 -6.26 -9.92 22.89
C GLN A 272 -6.44 -9.47 21.43
N PRO A 273 -5.90 -8.28 21.06
CA PRO A 273 -5.98 -7.79 19.69
C PRO A 273 -4.83 -8.33 18.83
N VAL A 274 -5.15 -8.66 17.58
CA VAL A 274 -4.19 -8.90 16.49
C VAL A 274 -4.55 -7.94 15.38
N ASP A 275 -3.60 -7.14 14.90
CA ASP A 275 -3.83 -6.26 13.76
C ASP A 275 -3.11 -6.73 12.49
N TYR A 276 -3.73 -6.55 11.33
CA TYR A 276 -3.10 -6.84 10.04
C TYR A 276 -3.64 -5.90 8.97
N LEU A 277 -2.75 -5.25 8.21
CA LEU A 277 -3.12 -4.37 7.10
C LEU A 277 -4.10 -3.24 7.46
N GLY A 278 -4.15 -2.82 8.73
CA GLY A 278 -5.01 -1.77 9.26
C GLY A 278 -6.34 -2.23 9.87
N TYR A 279 -6.70 -3.50 9.68
CA TYR A 279 -7.79 -4.16 10.39
C TYR A 279 -7.33 -4.60 11.77
N GLU A 280 -8.27 -4.74 12.70
CA GLU A 280 -8.04 -5.23 14.05
C GLU A 280 -8.98 -6.41 14.33
N PHE A 281 -8.43 -7.52 14.81
CA PHE A 281 -9.15 -8.74 15.19
C PHE A 281 -9.00 -8.91 16.70
N ARG A 282 -10.11 -9.00 17.42
CA ARG A 282 -10.11 -9.06 18.89
C ARG A 282 -10.66 -10.40 19.34
N PHE A 283 -9.82 -11.15 20.03
CA PHE A 283 -10.13 -12.46 20.59
C PHE A 283 -10.39 -12.34 22.08
N ARG A 284 -11.37 -13.07 22.59
CA ARG A 284 -11.66 -13.14 24.02
C ARG A 284 -12.27 -14.50 24.34
N HIS A 285 -11.87 -15.09 25.46
CA HIS A 285 -12.55 -16.26 26.01
C HIS A 285 -13.84 -15.86 26.74
N ASN A 286 -14.96 -16.50 26.39
CA ASN A 286 -16.25 -16.46 27.06
C ASN A 286 -16.52 -17.82 27.73
N PRO A 287 -16.28 -17.96 29.04
CA PRO A 287 -16.40 -19.23 29.75
C PRO A 287 -17.85 -19.76 29.83
N ASN A 288 -18.83 -18.89 29.57
CA ASN A 288 -20.26 -19.23 29.62
C ASN A 288 -20.80 -19.77 28.29
N ALA A 289 -19.97 -19.83 27.24
CA ALA A 289 -20.40 -20.36 25.95
C ALA A 289 -20.29 -21.89 25.89
N LYS A 290 -20.95 -22.49 24.89
CA LYS A 290 -20.81 -23.93 24.62
C LYS A 290 -19.37 -24.26 24.20
N LYS A 291 -18.94 -25.49 24.45
CA LYS A 291 -17.64 -26.03 23.99
C LYS A 291 -17.47 -25.77 22.48
N ASN A 292 -16.30 -25.28 22.07
CA ASN A 292 -15.97 -24.83 20.70
C ASN A 292 -16.69 -23.55 20.23
N GLN A 293 -17.31 -22.80 21.14
CA GLN A 293 -17.88 -21.45 20.94
C GLN A 293 -17.43 -20.47 22.03
N ASP A 294 -16.47 -20.90 22.83
CA ASP A 294 -15.84 -20.20 23.95
C ASP A 294 -14.93 -19.07 23.48
N ILE A 295 -14.45 -19.08 22.23
CA ILE A 295 -13.75 -17.95 21.64
C ILE A 295 -14.71 -16.98 20.95
N VAL A 296 -14.79 -15.76 21.49
CA VAL A 296 -15.46 -14.62 20.87
C VAL A 296 -14.46 -13.85 20.01
N LEU A 297 -14.79 -13.73 18.72
CA LEU A 297 -14.03 -12.97 17.73
C LEU A 297 -14.83 -11.76 17.27
N THR A 298 -14.25 -10.56 17.41
CA THR A 298 -14.79 -9.32 16.84
C THR A 298 -13.78 -8.65 15.91
N TYR A 299 -14.30 -7.85 14.98
CA TYR A 299 -13.57 -7.22 13.90
C TYR A 299 -13.67 -5.70 13.99
N GLY A 300 -12.60 -5.03 13.60
CA GLY A 300 -12.48 -3.60 13.74
C GLY A 300 -11.45 -2.95 12.83
N ILE A 301 -11.25 -1.66 13.07
CA ILE A 301 -10.20 -0.84 12.49
C ILE A 301 -9.28 -0.40 13.63
N THR A 302 -7.97 -0.60 13.44
CA THR A 302 -6.95 -0.19 14.42
C THR A 302 -7.11 1.28 14.83
N GLU A 303 -6.82 1.57 16.11
CA GLU A 303 -6.90 2.93 16.64
C GLU A 303 -6.05 3.93 15.84
N ALA A 304 -4.83 3.54 15.47
CA ALA A 304 -3.93 4.37 14.67
C ALA A 304 -4.55 4.77 13.32
N LYS A 305 -5.28 3.86 12.66
CA LYS A 305 -5.97 4.17 11.41
C LYS A 305 -7.20 5.04 11.65
N ARG A 306 -8.01 4.77 12.67
CA ARG A 306 -9.15 5.64 13.04
C ARG A 306 -8.70 7.07 13.30
N LYS A 307 -7.64 7.26 14.09
CA LYS A 307 -7.01 8.58 14.33
C LYS A 307 -6.52 9.23 13.04
N LYS A 308 -5.88 8.47 12.13
CA LYS A 308 -5.45 8.97 10.82
C LYS A 308 -6.62 9.50 9.97
N TYR A 309 -7.72 8.76 9.91
CA TYR A 309 -8.90 9.17 9.15
C TYR A 309 -9.63 10.35 9.80
N LYS A 310 -9.70 10.39 11.13
CA LYS A 310 -10.22 11.55 11.89
C LYS A 310 -9.44 12.83 11.54
N LYS A 311 -8.10 12.80 11.65
CA LYS A 311 -7.23 13.93 11.28
C LYS A 311 -7.40 14.38 9.84
N ARG A 312 -7.54 13.42 8.91
CA ARG A 312 -7.79 13.74 7.50
C ARG A 312 -9.12 14.48 7.34
N LEU A 313 -10.17 14.04 8.02
CA LEU A 313 -11.48 14.68 7.96
C LEU A 313 -11.47 16.07 8.59
N GLU A 314 -10.86 16.21 9.77
CA GLU A 314 -10.66 17.50 10.45
C GLU A 314 -9.93 18.48 9.53
N HIS A 315 -8.89 18.04 8.83
CA HIS A 315 -8.20 18.86 7.84
C HIS A 315 -9.09 19.27 6.65
N LEU A 316 -10.00 18.39 6.17
CA LEU A 316 -10.94 18.77 5.11
C LEU A 316 -11.91 19.86 5.56
N ILE A 317 -12.32 19.84 6.84
CA ILE A 317 -13.19 20.87 7.43
C ILE A 317 -12.39 22.16 7.67
N ALA A 318 -11.15 22.07 8.17
CA ALA A 318 -10.24 23.20 8.32
C ALA A 318 -10.03 23.96 7.00
N LEU A 319 -9.89 23.25 5.87
CA LEU A 319 -9.83 23.87 4.54
C LEU A 319 -11.07 24.68 4.16
N PHE A 320 -12.20 24.52 4.85
CA PHE A 320 -13.38 25.34 4.66
C PHE A 320 -13.48 26.46 5.71
N THR A 321 -13.10 26.20 6.96
CA THR A 321 -13.28 27.13 8.09
C THR A 321 -12.13 28.11 8.32
N GLU A 322 -10.91 27.79 7.88
CA GLU A 322 -9.73 28.60 8.16
C GLU A 322 -9.38 29.51 6.98
N GLU A 323 -9.23 30.81 7.23
CA GLU A 323 -8.82 31.80 6.21
C GLU A 323 -7.40 31.58 5.70
N ARG A 324 -6.54 30.97 6.53
CA ARG A 324 -5.15 30.68 6.22
C ARG A 324 -4.77 29.27 6.66
N ILE A 325 -4.00 28.58 5.82
CA ILE A 325 -3.39 27.28 6.14
C ILE A 325 -1.89 27.45 6.01
N ASP A 326 -1.14 27.06 7.05
CA ASP A 326 0.33 27.17 7.09
C ASP A 326 0.85 28.59 6.75
N GLY A 327 0.10 29.62 7.16
CA GLY A 327 0.44 31.05 6.95
C GLY A 327 0.02 31.63 5.60
N VAL A 328 -0.46 30.81 4.66
CA VAL A 328 -0.86 31.22 3.30
C VAL A 328 -2.39 31.31 3.20
N ALA A 329 -2.88 32.27 2.40
CA ALA A 329 -4.32 32.42 2.12
C ALA A 329 -4.92 31.12 1.57
N ASN A 330 -6.04 30.70 2.15
CA ASN A 330 -6.71 29.46 1.79
C ASN A 330 -7.70 29.69 0.64
N PRO A 331 -7.45 29.17 -0.57
CA PRO A 331 -8.34 29.35 -1.72
C PRO A 331 -9.66 28.57 -1.60
N ASP A 332 -9.77 27.66 -0.63
CA ASP A 332 -10.96 26.85 -0.41
C ASP A 332 -11.83 27.39 0.76
N TYR A 333 -11.43 28.51 1.39
CA TYR A 333 -12.16 29.15 2.49
C TYR A 333 -13.61 29.45 2.10
N GLN A 334 -14.55 29.07 2.98
CA GLN A 334 -16.00 29.20 2.79
C GLN A 334 -16.58 28.55 1.53
N ASN A 335 -15.83 27.69 0.82
CA ASN A 335 -16.34 26.97 -0.34
C ASN A 335 -17.15 25.72 0.07
N LEU A 336 -18.44 25.92 0.36
CA LEU A 336 -19.33 24.89 0.90
C LEU A 336 -19.53 23.70 -0.07
N GLU A 337 -19.65 23.97 -1.38
CA GLU A 337 -19.82 22.90 -2.37
C GLU A 337 -18.57 22.03 -2.50
N LEU A 338 -17.37 22.64 -2.47
CA LEU A 338 -16.13 21.87 -2.44
C LEU A 338 -16.03 21.02 -1.18
N LEU A 339 -16.40 21.55 -0.01
CA LEU A 339 -16.48 20.76 1.22
C LEU A 339 -17.45 19.59 1.06
N ARG A 340 -18.66 19.82 0.57
CA ARG A 340 -19.66 18.77 0.31
C ARG A 340 -19.07 17.64 -0.54
N HIS A 341 -18.41 17.98 -1.65
CA HIS A 341 -17.79 16.99 -2.53
C HIS A 341 -16.64 16.22 -1.86
N ARG A 342 -15.82 16.90 -1.03
CA ARG A 342 -14.75 16.28 -0.25
C ARG A 342 -15.27 15.27 0.76
N ILE A 343 -16.32 15.61 1.50
CA ILE A 343 -16.95 14.70 2.48
C ILE A 343 -17.63 13.53 1.74
N ALA A 344 -18.32 13.78 0.63
CA ALA A 344 -18.91 12.71 -0.19
C ALA A 344 -17.86 11.72 -0.67
N ALA A 345 -16.72 12.21 -1.18
CA ALA A 345 -15.63 11.37 -1.64
C ALA A 345 -15.02 10.59 -0.46
N PHE A 346 -14.60 11.29 0.59
CA PHE A 346 -14.02 10.69 1.80
C PHE A 346 -14.88 9.55 2.38
N THR A 347 -16.21 9.72 2.36
CA THR A 347 -17.17 8.74 2.91
C THR A 347 -17.63 7.67 1.91
N SER A 348 -17.10 7.67 0.70
CA SER A 348 -17.41 6.71 -0.36
C SER A 348 -16.19 5.83 -0.69
N ARG A 349 -16.37 4.87 -1.58
CA ARG A 349 -15.25 4.36 -2.39
C ARG A 349 -15.24 5.05 -3.75
N GLU A 350 -14.07 5.37 -4.26
CA GLU A 350 -13.90 5.90 -5.61
C GLU A 350 -13.35 4.81 -6.51
N VAL A 351 -13.97 4.64 -7.68
CA VAL A 351 -13.53 3.69 -8.69
C VAL A 351 -13.31 4.45 -9.99
N TYR A 352 -12.13 4.33 -10.55
CA TYR A 352 -11.76 4.98 -11.81
C TYR A 352 -10.79 4.09 -12.59
N GLN A 353 -10.67 4.37 -13.88
CA GLN A 353 -9.71 3.70 -14.74
C GLN A 353 -8.52 4.62 -14.96
N SER A 354 -7.32 4.08 -14.78
CA SER A 354 -6.10 4.73 -15.26
C SER A 354 -5.41 3.83 -16.28
N ARG A 355 -4.83 4.46 -17.31
CA ARG A 355 -4.08 3.74 -18.34
C ARG A 355 -2.66 3.54 -17.83
N LYS A 356 -2.27 2.29 -17.59
CA LYS A 356 -0.91 1.94 -17.19
C LYS A 356 -0.26 1.23 -18.38
N PHE A 357 0.57 1.95 -19.12
CA PHE A 357 1.17 1.48 -20.37
C PHE A 357 0.08 0.98 -21.37
N ARG A 358 0.09 -0.31 -21.73
CA ARG A 358 -0.88 -0.94 -22.65
C ARG A 358 -2.16 -1.45 -21.98
N GLN A 359 -2.30 -1.33 -20.66
CA GLN A 359 -3.42 -1.89 -19.92
C GLN A 359 -4.26 -0.81 -19.24
N THR A 360 -5.57 -0.99 -19.28
CA THR A 360 -6.50 -0.23 -18.46
C THR A 360 -6.58 -0.88 -17.09
N VAL A 361 -6.16 -0.15 -16.06
CA VAL A 361 -6.14 -0.62 -14.68
C VAL A 361 -7.30 0.01 -13.92
N TRP A 362 -8.12 -0.83 -13.30
CA TRP A 362 -9.13 -0.38 -12.36
C TRP A 362 -8.48 -0.01 -11.05
N LYS A 363 -8.74 1.21 -10.59
CA LYS A 363 -8.29 1.72 -9.30
C LYS A 363 -9.49 1.83 -8.39
N THR A 364 -9.33 1.34 -7.16
CA THR A 364 -10.30 1.54 -6.08
C THR A 364 -9.57 2.28 -4.96
N LYS A 365 -10.11 3.43 -4.56
CA LYS A 365 -9.64 4.24 -3.45
C LYS A 365 -10.79 4.51 -2.47
N GLY A 366 -10.48 5.25 -1.41
CA GLY A 366 -11.46 5.68 -0.43
C GLY A 366 -11.50 4.82 0.82
N PHE A 367 -12.21 5.30 1.83
CA PHE A 367 -12.32 4.62 3.12
C PHE A 367 -12.99 3.24 2.96
N ILE A 368 -14.11 3.19 2.23
CA ILE A 368 -14.86 1.95 1.99
C ILE A 368 -14.03 0.96 1.18
N GLY A 369 -13.25 1.44 0.20
CA GLY A 369 -12.35 0.57 -0.59
C GLY A 369 -11.29 -0.11 0.28
N ASN A 370 -10.81 0.55 1.33
CA ASN A 370 -9.76 0.02 2.20
C ASN A 370 -10.27 -0.96 3.29
N TYR A 371 -11.53 -0.80 3.71
CA TYR A 371 -12.17 -1.56 4.79
C TYR A 371 -13.42 -2.35 4.35
N GLY A 372 -13.50 -2.68 3.07
CA GLY A 372 -14.69 -3.27 2.45
C GLY A 372 -15.20 -4.55 3.12
N GLU A 373 -14.30 -5.39 3.65
CA GLU A 373 -14.68 -6.63 4.36
C GLU A 373 -15.62 -6.40 5.55
N LEU A 374 -15.49 -5.27 6.26
CA LEU A 374 -16.35 -4.99 7.43
C LEU A 374 -17.82 -4.81 7.03
N ARG A 375 -18.09 -4.46 5.77
CA ARG A 375 -19.44 -4.31 5.23
C ARG A 375 -20.32 -5.52 5.51
N TYR A 376 -19.76 -6.72 5.37
CA TYR A 376 -20.48 -7.99 5.53
C TYR A 376 -20.81 -8.31 7.00
N LEU A 377 -20.28 -7.52 7.94
CA LEU A 377 -20.41 -7.75 9.37
C LEU A 377 -21.14 -6.61 10.10
N LEU A 378 -21.43 -5.48 9.44
CA LEU A 378 -21.98 -4.26 10.07
C LEU A 378 -23.30 -4.48 10.83
N GLU A 379 -24.12 -5.42 10.35
CA GLU A 379 -25.43 -5.76 10.93
C GLU A 379 -25.37 -6.92 11.92
N THR A 380 -24.16 -7.40 12.22
CA THR A 380 -23.91 -8.45 13.22
C THR A 380 -23.31 -7.85 14.49
N ASP A 381 -23.27 -8.63 15.56
CA ASP A 381 -22.55 -8.28 16.79
C ASP A 381 -21.03 -8.55 16.72
N LEU A 382 -20.52 -8.85 15.52
CA LEU A 382 -19.11 -9.14 15.29
C LEU A 382 -18.27 -7.87 15.07
N ILE A 383 -18.87 -6.69 14.89
CA ILE A 383 -18.11 -5.43 14.81
C ILE A 383 -17.90 -4.88 16.21
N ASP A 384 -16.64 -4.57 16.54
CA ASP A 384 -16.32 -3.98 17.84
C ASP A 384 -16.99 -2.60 18.02
N SER A 385 -17.41 -2.30 19.25
CA SER A 385 -18.16 -1.07 19.57
C SER A 385 -17.40 0.21 19.22
N THR A 386 -16.07 0.23 19.39
CA THR A 386 -15.26 1.41 19.09
C THR A 386 -15.20 1.70 17.59
N THR A 387 -15.13 0.66 16.74
CA THR A 387 -15.24 0.81 15.29
C THR A 387 -16.67 1.16 14.88
N LYS A 388 -17.68 0.53 15.47
CA LYS A 388 -19.10 0.81 15.18
C LYS A 388 -19.44 2.29 15.43
N ASN A 389 -19.05 2.83 16.58
CA ASN A 389 -19.25 4.24 16.92
C ASN A 389 -18.43 5.16 16.00
N PHE A 390 -17.18 4.80 15.70
CA PHE A 390 -16.38 5.54 14.73
C PHE A 390 -17.07 5.65 13.35
N LEU A 391 -17.61 4.56 12.83
CA LEU A 391 -18.31 4.55 11.53
C LEU A 391 -19.61 5.38 11.57
N LYS A 392 -20.33 5.37 12.70
CA LYS A 392 -21.59 6.11 12.83
C LYS A 392 -21.37 7.60 13.03
N ASP A 393 -20.43 7.98 13.88
CA ASP A 393 -20.43 9.32 14.47
C ASP A 393 -19.25 10.19 14.04
N MET A 394 -18.21 9.64 13.39
CA MET A 394 -16.98 10.41 13.10
C MET A 394 -17.24 11.69 12.31
N VAL A 395 -18.15 11.67 11.32
CA VAL A 395 -18.39 12.85 10.48
C VAL A 395 -19.07 13.94 11.29
N THR A 396 -20.15 13.62 11.99
CA THR A 396 -20.86 14.56 12.89
C THR A 396 -19.93 15.10 13.97
N ASN A 397 -19.16 14.22 14.61
CA ASN A 397 -18.21 14.63 15.65
C ASN A 397 -17.13 15.57 15.11
N ALA A 398 -16.67 15.39 13.86
CA ALA A 398 -15.68 16.28 13.27
C ALA A 398 -16.25 17.69 13.01
N PHE A 399 -17.51 17.81 12.56
CA PHE A 399 -18.19 19.10 12.43
C PHE A 399 -18.41 19.77 13.80
N ASN A 400 -18.89 19.04 14.80
CA ASN A 400 -19.10 19.57 16.14
C ASN A 400 -17.78 20.08 16.75
N ASN A 401 -16.69 19.32 16.60
CA ASN A 401 -15.36 19.74 17.08
C ASN A 401 -14.82 20.98 16.35
N ALA A 402 -15.24 21.21 15.11
CA ALA A 402 -14.89 22.40 14.35
C ALA A 402 -15.80 23.61 14.66
N GLY A 403 -16.68 23.51 15.66
CA GLY A 403 -17.50 24.63 16.15
C GLY A 403 -18.82 24.84 15.40
N PHE A 404 -19.25 23.90 14.57
CA PHE A 404 -20.56 24.00 13.90
C PHE A 404 -21.69 23.77 14.90
N THR A 405 -22.53 24.79 15.10
CA THR A 405 -23.77 24.69 15.92
C THR A 405 -24.92 24.08 15.14
N THR A 406 -24.96 24.28 13.82
CA THR A 406 -25.91 23.69 12.89
C THR A 406 -25.15 22.95 11.80
N LEU A 407 -25.52 21.69 11.56
CA LEU A 407 -24.90 20.90 10.50
C LEU A 407 -25.27 21.44 9.11
N PRO A 408 -24.35 21.39 8.12
CA PRO A 408 -24.65 21.81 6.75
C PRO A 408 -25.84 21.07 6.14
N TYR A 409 -26.53 21.71 5.19
CA TYR A 409 -27.76 21.17 4.57
C TYR A 409 -27.62 19.72 4.05
N PHE A 410 -26.45 19.36 3.51
CA PHE A 410 -26.21 18.03 2.96
C PHE A 410 -26.01 16.94 4.03
N MET A 411 -25.78 17.33 5.27
CA MET A 411 -25.76 16.46 6.44
C MET A 411 -27.15 16.28 7.05
N LEU A 412 -28.07 17.22 6.82
CA LEU A 412 -29.47 17.21 7.28
C LEU A 412 -30.32 16.26 6.42
N GLY A 413 -30.03 14.95 6.49
CA GLY A 413 -30.90 13.88 6.00
C GLY A 413 -31.38 13.02 7.16
N SER A 414 -32.47 12.25 6.96
CA SER A 414 -32.99 11.31 7.98
C SER A 414 -31.85 10.62 8.71
N SER A 415 -31.79 10.83 10.02
CA SER A 415 -30.71 10.44 10.92
C SER A 415 -30.25 9.02 10.62
N GLY A 416 -29.02 8.87 10.10
CA GLY A 416 -28.50 7.56 9.69
C GLY A 416 -28.94 7.07 8.29
N LYS A 417 -29.26 7.95 7.33
CA LYS A 417 -29.41 7.61 5.90
C LYS A 417 -28.69 8.60 4.97
N SER A 418 -28.03 9.63 5.50
CA SER A 418 -27.34 10.63 4.69
C SER A 418 -26.18 10.00 3.91
N GLY A 419 -25.96 10.45 2.67
CA GLY A 419 -24.88 9.97 1.80
C GLY A 419 -23.47 10.37 2.27
N TYR A 420 -23.34 10.85 3.51
CA TYR A 420 -22.13 11.39 4.14
C TYR A 420 -21.83 10.68 5.47
N ASN A 421 -22.44 9.52 5.72
CA ASN A 421 -22.22 8.68 6.89
C ASN A 421 -21.38 7.45 6.50
N LEU A 422 -20.30 7.15 7.22
CA LEU A 422 -19.43 6.01 6.88
C LEU A 422 -20.13 4.66 7.05
N PHE A 423 -20.90 4.47 8.12
CA PHE A 423 -21.60 3.22 8.40
C PHE A 423 -22.59 2.87 7.28
N GLU A 424 -23.48 3.81 6.93
CA GLU A 424 -24.48 3.61 5.89
C GLU A 424 -23.88 3.50 4.49
N ASN A 425 -22.90 4.34 4.19
CA ASN A 425 -22.22 4.26 2.89
C ASN A 425 -21.46 2.95 2.75
N MET A 426 -20.82 2.46 3.83
CA MET A 426 -20.16 1.15 3.82
C MET A 426 -21.18 0.03 3.61
N LYS A 427 -22.31 0.04 4.32
CA LYS A 427 -23.42 -0.92 4.14
C LYS A 427 -23.92 -0.96 2.68
N LYS A 428 -24.12 0.21 2.06
CA LYS A 428 -24.55 0.33 0.66
C LYS A 428 -23.43 0.13 -0.36
N ASN A 429 -22.17 0.01 0.09
CA ASN A 429 -20.98 0.05 -0.78
C ASN A 429 -21.01 1.26 -1.73
N LYS A 430 -21.32 2.43 -1.16
CA LYS A 430 -21.50 3.69 -1.89
C LYS A 430 -20.24 3.97 -2.73
N THR A 431 -20.45 4.08 -4.03
CA THR A 431 -19.37 4.22 -5.02
C THR A 431 -19.52 5.50 -5.80
N LEU A 432 -18.42 6.25 -5.94
CA LEU A 432 -18.25 7.29 -6.96
C LEU A 432 -17.49 6.65 -8.12
N LEU A 433 -18.19 6.38 -9.23
CA LEU A 433 -17.66 5.64 -10.37
C LEU A 433 -17.30 6.59 -11.51
N PHE A 434 -16.01 6.83 -11.71
CA PHE A 434 -15.46 7.67 -12.78
C PHE A 434 -14.98 6.81 -13.94
N VAL A 435 -15.92 6.12 -14.56
CA VAL A 435 -15.72 5.32 -15.77
C VAL A 435 -16.84 5.67 -16.73
N GLU A 436 -16.50 6.41 -17.80
CA GLU A 436 -17.46 7.05 -18.70
C GLU A 436 -18.60 6.15 -19.18
N ARG A 437 -18.30 4.88 -19.48
CA ARG A 437 -19.27 3.92 -20.03
C ARG A 437 -20.29 3.37 -19.03
N ILE A 438 -20.00 3.40 -17.73
CA ILE A 438 -20.81 2.71 -16.71
C ILE A 438 -21.06 3.52 -15.43
N GLY A 439 -20.39 4.66 -15.28
CA GLY A 439 -20.45 5.53 -14.10
C GLY A 439 -20.98 6.91 -14.45
N TYR A 440 -20.35 7.95 -13.90
CA TYR A 440 -20.67 9.33 -14.28
C TYR A 440 -20.43 9.52 -15.78
N SER A 441 -21.46 9.98 -16.49
CA SER A 441 -21.34 10.43 -17.88
C SER A 441 -20.42 11.65 -17.97
N GLU A 442 -19.92 11.96 -19.17
CA GLU A 442 -19.09 13.14 -19.40
C GLU A 442 -19.80 14.44 -18.95
N GLN A 443 -21.09 14.58 -19.27
CA GLN A 443 -21.89 15.73 -18.85
C GLN A 443 -22.03 15.80 -17.32
N ALA A 444 -22.25 14.66 -16.66
CA ALA A 444 -22.33 14.62 -15.20
C ALA A 444 -20.99 14.99 -14.55
N LEU A 445 -19.87 14.48 -15.08
CA LEU A 445 -18.53 14.83 -14.60
C LEU A 445 -18.22 16.31 -14.83
N LYS A 446 -18.55 16.87 -16.00
CA LYS A 446 -18.41 18.31 -16.27
C LYS A 446 -19.19 19.14 -15.25
N LYS A 447 -20.42 18.75 -14.92
CA LYS A 447 -21.21 19.41 -13.86
C LYS A 447 -20.52 19.34 -12.50
N LEU A 448 -20.00 18.17 -12.11
CA LEU A 448 -19.24 18.01 -10.86
C LEU A 448 -18.00 18.90 -10.84
N CYS A 449 -17.26 18.98 -11.95
CA CYS A 449 -16.08 19.83 -12.09
C CYS A 449 -16.43 21.32 -11.95
N SER A 450 -17.49 21.79 -12.63
CA SER A 450 -17.94 23.18 -12.53
C SER A 450 -18.37 23.57 -11.11
N GLN A 451 -19.05 22.66 -10.40
CA GLN A 451 -19.46 22.89 -9.00
C GLN A 451 -18.28 23.11 -8.04
N VAL A 452 -17.10 22.58 -8.37
CA VAL A 452 -15.89 22.72 -7.54
C VAL A 452 -14.82 23.63 -8.16
N GLY A 453 -15.19 24.42 -9.17
CA GLY A 453 -14.33 25.43 -9.79
C GLY A 453 -13.24 24.87 -10.71
N ILE A 454 -13.43 23.71 -11.32
CA ILE A 454 -12.50 23.16 -12.31
C ILE A 454 -12.90 23.63 -13.71
N SER A 455 -11.95 24.23 -14.44
CA SER A 455 -12.15 24.64 -15.84
C SER A 455 -12.37 23.42 -16.75
N LEU A 456 -13.36 23.55 -17.62
CA LEU A 456 -13.69 22.54 -18.63
C LEU A 456 -12.82 22.63 -19.89
N THR A 457 -12.11 23.73 -20.06
CA THR A 457 -11.18 23.99 -21.16
C THR A 457 -9.73 24.05 -20.67
N ASP A 458 -8.80 23.66 -21.53
CA ASP A 458 -7.37 23.82 -21.29
C ASP A 458 -6.90 25.27 -21.55
N ILE A 459 -5.61 25.52 -21.36
CA ILE A 459 -4.99 26.85 -21.56
C ILE A 459 -5.12 27.37 -23.00
N ASN A 460 -5.40 26.49 -23.97
CA ASN A 460 -5.57 26.82 -25.38
C ASN A 460 -7.05 26.89 -25.79
N GLY A 461 -7.98 26.86 -24.81
CA GLY A 461 -9.42 26.91 -25.06
C GLY A 461 -10.03 25.60 -25.56
N LYS A 462 -9.29 24.49 -25.61
CA LYS A 462 -9.82 23.19 -26.06
C LYS A 462 -10.52 22.47 -24.93
N ASN A 463 -11.62 21.78 -25.25
CA ASN A 463 -12.36 20.96 -24.29
C ASN A 463 -11.47 19.86 -23.70
N ARG A 464 -11.47 19.74 -22.39
CA ARG A 464 -10.71 18.71 -21.67
C ARG A 464 -11.47 17.39 -21.71
N GLY A 465 -10.76 16.31 -22.07
CA GLY A 465 -11.34 14.96 -22.12
C GLY A 465 -11.69 14.40 -20.74
N TYR A 466 -12.57 13.39 -20.71
CA TYR A 466 -13.10 12.75 -19.50
C TYR A 466 -12.01 12.39 -18.47
N GLY A 467 -10.94 11.72 -18.90
CA GLY A 467 -9.87 11.28 -18.01
C GLY A 467 -9.14 12.42 -17.30
N ASN A 468 -8.93 13.56 -17.98
CA ASN A 468 -8.29 14.73 -17.40
C ASN A 468 -9.20 15.40 -16.37
N LEU A 469 -10.50 15.51 -16.68
CA LEU A 469 -11.49 16.05 -15.74
C LEU A 469 -11.63 15.15 -14.51
N ALA A 470 -11.66 13.83 -14.69
CA ALA A 470 -11.76 12.88 -13.57
C ALA A 470 -10.53 12.97 -12.65
N ARG A 471 -9.32 13.06 -13.24
CA ARG A 471 -8.07 13.26 -12.49
C ARG A 471 -8.13 14.54 -11.65
N ASP A 472 -8.41 15.67 -12.28
CA ASP A 472 -8.44 16.96 -11.60
C ASP A 472 -9.50 17.02 -10.51
N TYR A 473 -10.68 16.44 -10.78
CA TYR A 473 -11.74 16.32 -9.80
C TYR A 473 -11.26 15.52 -8.58
N LEU A 474 -10.71 14.32 -8.78
CA LEU A 474 -10.20 13.46 -7.69
C LEU A 474 -9.08 14.12 -6.89
N ILE A 475 -8.22 14.92 -7.53
CA ILE A 475 -7.19 15.72 -6.84
C ILE A 475 -7.83 16.86 -6.04
N LYS A 476 -8.76 17.63 -6.62
CA LYS A 476 -9.45 18.76 -5.98
C LYS A 476 -10.25 18.33 -4.75
N VAL A 477 -10.88 17.15 -4.80
CA VAL A 477 -11.58 16.54 -3.65
C VAL A 477 -10.67 15.77 -2.69
N LYS A 478 -9.34 15.89 -2.85
CA LYS A 478 -8.31 15.32 -1.97
C LYS A 478 -8.33 13.78 -1.86
N VAL A 479 -8.79 13.07 -2.90
CA VAL A 479 -8.69 11.60 -3.01
C VAL A 479 -7.35 11.19 -3.65
N GLY A 480 -6.89 11.98 -4.63
CA GLY A 480 -5.73 11.72 -5.47
C GLY A 480 -6.05 10.79 -6.64
N TYR A 481 -5.27 10.87 -7.72
CA TYR A 481 -5.44 10.06 -8.94
C TYR A 481 -4.47 8.88 -9.02
#